data_AF-A0A1I7WNX4-F1
#
_entry.id   AF-A0A1I7WNX4-F1
#
_cell.length_a   1.000
_cell.length_b   1.000
_cell.length_c   1.000
_cell.angle_alpha   90.00
_cell.angle_beta   90.00
_cell.angle_gamma   90.00
#
_symmetry.space_group_name_H-M   'P 1'
#
loop_
_entity.id
_entity.type
_entity.pdbx_description
1 polymer ?
#
loop_
_entity_poly.entity_id
_entity_poly.type
_entity_poly.pdbx_seq_one_letter_code
_entity_poly.pdbx_strand_id
1 'polypeptide(L)'
;MANKRGISALEQLRALSIRNSMDINRAEMVKPMTMVFDAYKDALRSLEDLVYVKVHRPLSVRQREGLAKETATTAAVKMLPSYVRAVPNGKESGDFLALDLGGTNFRVLLIRLHGREAEMSGKIFRVPENIMRGTGEAVSQSITLFDSIILHSICDCYCVITYCFTSL
;
A
#
# COMPACT_ATOMS: atom_id res chain seq x y z
N MET A 1 -5.54 -20.79 23.48
CA MET A 1 -5.77 -20.30 22.10
C MET A 1 -6.46 -21.40 21.32
N ALA A 2 -7.70 -21.15 20.87
CA ALA A 2 -8.57 -22.15 20.30
C ALA A 2 -8.06 -22.64 18.93
N ASN A 3 -7.81 -23.95 18.83
CA ASN A 3 -7.45 -24.66 17.61
C ASN A 3 -8.65 -24.62 16.64
N LYS A 4 -8.68 -23.64 15.74
CA LYS A 4 -9.65 -23.60 14.64
C LYS A 4 -9.24 -24.63 13.59
N ARG A 5 -9.48 -25.92 13.88
CA ARG A 5 -9.48 -26.95 12.85
C ARG A 5 -10.58 -26.58 11.87
N GLY A 6 -10.18 -26.16 10.67
CA GLY A 6 -11.11 -25.83 9.60
C GLY A 6 -12.05 -27.02 9.38
N ILE A 7 -13.35 -26.73 9.43
CA ILE A 7 -14.42 -27.69 9.15
C ILE A 7 -14.15 -28.31 7.77
N SER A 8 -14.13 -29.63 7.70
CA SER A 8 -13.82 -30.37 6.47
C SER A 8 -14.82 -30.01 5.36
N ALA A 9 -14.40 -30.04 4.10
CA ALA A 9 -15.29 -29.77 2.96
C ALA A 9 -16.54 -30.67 2.99
N LEU A 10 -16.38 -31.88 3.52
CA LEU A 10 -17.45 -32.85 3.75
C LEU A 10 -18.52 -32.34 4.74
N GLU A 11 -18.11 -31.70 5.83
CA GLU A 11 -19.03 -31.12 6.82
C GLU A 11 -19.75 -29.88 6.28
N GLN A 12 -19.07 -29.05 5.48
CA GLN A 12 -19.70 -27.92 4.78
C GLN A 12 -20.74 -28.38 3.75
N LEU A 13 -20.46 -29.46 3.01
CA LEU A 13 -21.38 -30.07 2.04
C LEU A 13 -22.57 -30.77 2.72
N ARG A 14 -22.35 -31.44 3.87
CA ARG A 14 -23.43 -32.01 4.69
C ARG A 14 -24.40 -30.95 5.19
N ALA A 15 -23.92 -29.76 5.56
CA ALA A 15 -24.78 -28.64 5.99
C ALA A 15 -25.61 -28.03 4.83
N LEU A 16 -25.18 -28.18 3.58
CA LEU A 16 -25.94 -27.78 2.39
C LEU A 16 -26.95 -28.87 1.96
N SER A 17 -26.63 -30.14 2.18
CA SER A 17 -27.51 -31.30 1.93
C SER A 17 -28.87 -31.20 2.61
N ILE A 18 -28.85 -30.82 3.90
CA ILE A 18 -30.03 -30.82 4.78
C ILE A 18 -31.08 -29.79 4.29
N ARG A 19 -30.66 -28.76 3.54
CA ARG A 19 -31.56 -27.70 3.05
C ARG A 19 -32.26 -28.01 1.73
N ASN A 20 -31.69 -28.87 0.87
CA ASN A 20 -32.14 -28.99 -0.53
C ASN A 20 -32.64 -30.38 -0.94
N SER A 21 -32.95 -31.28 0.00
CA SER A 21 -33.51 -32.61 -0.29
C SER A 21 -32.69 -33.45 -1.31
N MET A 22 -31.39 -33.18 -1.41
CA MET A 22 -30.42 -33.98 -2.18
C MET A 22 -29.83 -35.06 -1.28
N ASP A 23 -30.00 -36.32 -1.66
CA ASP A 23 -29.47 -37.47 -0.92
C ASP A 23 -27.97 -37.66 -1.22
N ILE A 24 -27.11 -37.13 -0.34
CA ILE A 24 -25.65 -37.22 -0.44
C ILE A 24 -25.12 -38.61 0.01
N ASN A 25 -26.00 -39.54 0.39
CA ASN A 25 -25.58 -40.90 0.75
C ASN A 25 -25.04 -41.73 -0.42
N ARG A 26 -25.17 -41.27 -1.68
CA ARG A 26 -24.28 -41.69 -2.78
C ARG A 26 -22.91 -40.99 -2.66
N ALA A 27 -22.25 -41.22 -1.53
CA ALA A 27 -20.95 -40.65 -1.19
C ALA A 27 -19.86 -40.98 -2.22
N GLU A 28 -20.05 -42.03 -3.03
CA GLU A 28 -19.10 -42.41 -4.09
C GLU A 28 -18.95 -41.35 -5.19
N MET A 29 -20.01 -40.63 -5.56
CA MET A 29 -19.91 -39.59 -6.61
C MET A 29 -19.34 -38.27 -6.08
N VAL A 30 -19.50 -38.01 -4.77
CA VAL A 30 -19.05 -36.75 -4.13
C VAL A 30 -17.61 -36.84 -3.62
N LYS A 31 -17.15 -38.04 -3.25
CA LYS A 31 -15.77 -38.31 -2.78
C LYS A 31 -14.67 -37.80 -3.74
N PRO A 32 -14.72 -38.07 -5.06
CA PRO A 32 -13.70 -37.58 -5.99
C PRO A 32 -13.64 -36.05 -6.02
N MET A 33 -14.81 -35.40 -5.99
CA MET A 33 -14.89 -33.94 -6.00
C MET A 33 -14.33 -33.34 -4.71
N THR A 34 -14.66 -33.90 -3.53
CA THR A 34 -14.08 -33.44 -2.26
C THR A 34 -12.58 -33.70 -2.17
N MET A 35 -12.08 -34.82 -2.70
CA MET A 35 -10.64 -35.11 -2.74
C MET A 35 -9.88 -34.11 -3.61
N VAL A 36 -10.45 -33.71 -4.75
CA VAL A 36 -9.86 -32.67 -5.62
C VAL A 36 -9.84 -31.31 -4.90
N PHE A 37 -10.93 -30.95 -4.22
CA PHE A 37 -10.97 -29.72 -3.42
C PHE A 37 -9.98 -29.71 -2.26
N ASP A 38 -9.83 -30.83 -1.56
CA ASP A 38 -8.88 -30.94 -0.45
C ASP A 38 -7.43 -30.93 -0.97
N ALA A 39 -7.14 -31.62 -2.08
CA ALA A 39 -5.84 -31.56 -2.74
C ALA A 39 -5.49 -30.14 -3.22
N TYR A 40 -6.47 -29.40 -3.75
CA TYR A 40 -6.29 -28.00 -4.14
C TYR A 40 -6.01 -27.10 -2.93
N LYS A 41 -6.74 -27.28 -1.82
CA LYS A 41 -6.49 -26.56 -0.55
C LYS A 41 -5.10 -26.87 0.01
N ASP A 42 -4.68 -28.12 -0.05
CA ASP A 42 -3.34 -28.51 0.43
C ASP A 42 -2.24 -27.96 -0.47
N ALA A 43 -2.45 -27.94 -1.79
CA ALA A 43 -1.55 -27.27 -2.73
C ALA A 43 -1.46 -25.75 -2.45
N LEU A 44 -2.58 -25.08 -2.18
CA LEU A 44 -2.59 -23.66 -1.80
C LEU A 44 -1.84 -23.40 -0.50
N ARG A 45 -2.07 -24.21 0.54
CA ARG A 45 -1.31 -24.12 1.80
C ARG A 45 0.18 -24.34 1.59
N SER A 46 0.53 -25.33 0.77
CA SER A 46 1.93 -25.58 0.43
C SER A 46 2.56 -24.40 -0.33
N LEU A 47 1.80 -23.68 -1.16
CA LEU A 47 2.27 -22.45 -1.81
C LEU A 47 2.42 -21.31 -0.80
N GLU A 48 1.49 -21.13 0.14
CA GLU A 48 1.61 -20.14 1.22
C GLU A 48 2.86 -20.39 2.08
N ASP A 49 3.09 -21.63 2.50
CA ASP A 49 4.28 -22.03 3.24
C ASP A 49 5.56 -21.76 2.43
N LEU A 50 5.52 -22.06 1.13
CA LEU A 50 6.64 -21.81 0.24
C LEU A 50 6.94 -20.31 0.10
N VAL A 51 5.91 -19.47 -0.07
CA VAL A 51 6.04 -18.00 -0.11
C VAL A 51 6.60 -17.49 1.21
N TYR A 52 6.13 -18.01 2.34
CA TYR A 52 6.64 -17.62 3.65
C TYR A 52 8.13 -17.94 3.79
N VAL A 53 8.55 -19.15 3.43
CA VAL A 53 9.94 -19.60 3.56
C VAL A 53 10.87 -18.94 2.54
N LYS A 54 10.43 -18.76 1.29
CA LYS A 54 11.29 -18.24 0.21
C LYS A 54 11.28 -16.72 0.08
N VAL A 55 10.22 -16.05 0.54
CA VAL A 55 10.07 -14.60 0.37
C VAL A 55 10.01 -13.89 1.71
N HIS A 56 9.02 -14.21 2.55
CA HIS A 56 8.78 -13.45 3.78
C HIS A 56 9.96 -13.56 4.75
N ARG A 57 10.43 -14.78 5.03
CA ARG A 57 11.52 -15.00 5.99
C ARG A 57 12.82 -14.33 5.53
N PRO A 58 13.30 -14.51 4.28
CA PRO A 58 14.49 -13.81 3.79
C PRO A 58 14.33 -12.29 3.81
N LEU A 59 13.17 -11.77 3.41
CA LEU A 59 12.91 -10.33 3.46
C LEU A 59 13.02 -9.79 4.89
N SER A 60 12.45 -10.49 5.87
CA SER A 60 12.57 -10.10 7.29
C SER A 60 14.02 -10.10 7.78
N VAL A 61 14.86 -11.02 7.30
CA VAL A 61 16.29 -11.00 7.59
C VAL A 61 16.95 -9.75 6.99
N ARG A 62 16.69 -9.44 5.71
CA ARG A 62 17.23 -8.25 5.04
C ARG A 62 16.77 -6.93 5.70
N GLN A 63 15.54 -6.88 6.18
CA GLN A 63 15.03 -5.72 6.93
C GLN A 63 15.78 -5.54 8.25
N ARG A 64 16.08 -6.62 8.98
CA ARG A 64 16.89 -6.54 10.20
C ARG A 64 18.32 -6.08 9.90
N GLU A 65 18.92 -6.58 8.83
CA GLU A 65 20.22 -6.10 8.35
C GLU A 65 20.19 -4.59 8.01
N GLY A 66 19.11 -4.12 7.38
CA GLY A 66 18.91 -2.69 7.08
C GLY A 66 18.78 -1.80 8.32
N LEU A 67 18.21 -2.33 9.40
CA LEU A 67 18.04 -1.61 10.67
C LEU A 67 19.26 -1.68 11.59
N ALA A 68 20.11 -2.70 11.44
CA ALA A 68 21.29 -2.89 12.28
C ALA A 68 22.41 -1.92 11.89
N LYS A 69 23.02 -1.28 12.89
CA LYS A 69 24.02 -0.22 12.71
C LYS A 69 25.22 -0.68 11.89
N GLU A 70 25.64 -1.93 12.08
CA GLU A 70 26.82 -2.53 11.46
C GLU A 70 26.60 -2.87 9.98
N THR A 71 25.37 -3.25 9.61
CA THR A 71 25.05 -3.75 8.27
C THR A 71 24.23 -2.79 7.41
N ALA A 72 23.64 -1.73 7.99
CA ALA A 72 22.74 -0.80 7.29
C ALA A 72 23.37 -0.18 6.03
N THR A 73 24.67 0.14 6.06
CA THR A 73 25.37 0.78 4.94
C THR A 73 25.48 -0.13 3.72
N THR A 74 25.63 -1.46 3.91
CA THR A 74 25.79 -2.45 2.83
C THR A 74 24.54 -3.31 2.60
N ALA A 75 23.54 -3.24 3.48
CA ALA A 75 22.29 -3.99 3.34
C ALA A 75 21.59 -3.69 2.01
N ALA A 76 20.99 -4.72 1.42
CA ALA A 76 20.21 -4.61 0.19
C ALA A 76 18.89 -3.81 0.41
N VAL A 77 18.32 -3.90 1.61
CA VAL A 77 17.14 -3.13 2.04
C VAL A 77 17.60 -2.08 3.04
N LYS A 78 17.56 -0.79 2.69
CA LYS A 78 18.20 0.29 3.47
C LYS A 78 17.46 0.72 4.73
N MET A 79 16.16 0.40 4.86
CA MET A 79 15.33 0.74 6.03
C MET A 79 15.52 2.18 6.53
N LEU A 80 15.53 3.15 5.62
CA LEU A 80 15.81 4.55 5.93
C LEU A 80 14.72 5.13 6.86
N PRO A 81 15.10 6.02 7.81
CA PRO A 81 14.12 6.68 8.67
C PRO A 81 13.22 7.62 7.85
N SER A 82 11.91 7.56 8.08
CA SER A 82 10.94 8.44 7.42
C SER A 82 10.86 9.84 8.05
N TYR A 83 11.51 10.05 9.20
CA TYR A 83 11.40 11.26 10.04
C TYR A 83 9.98 11.62 10.51
N VAL A 84 8.99 10.74 10.30
CA VAL A 84 7.64 10.87 10.84
C VAL A 84 7.66 10.48 12.32
N ARG A 85 7.40 11.43 13.21
CA ARG A 85 7.48 11.24 14.68
C ARG A 85 6.15 10.88 15.34
N ALA A 86 5.03 11.04 14.65
CA ALA A 86 3.71 10.72 15.14
C ALA A 86 2.82 10.19 14.01
N VAL A 87 1.97 9.22 14.33
CA VAL A 87 0.95 8.71 13.40
C VAL A 87 -0.30 9.59 13.54
N PRO A 88 -0.98 9.95 12.43
CA PRO A 88 -2.20 10.75 12.49
C PRO A 88 -3.25 10.14 13.41
N ASN A 89 -3.92 10.96 14.21
CA ASN A 89 -4.92 10.52 15.19
C ASN A 89 -6.35 10.98 14.89
N GLY A 90 -6.55 11.69 13.77
CA GLY A 90 -7.86 12.17 13.31
C GLY A 90 -8.37 13.38 14.08
N LYS A 91 -7.47 14.13 14.72
CA LYS A 91 -7.76 15.44 15.34
C LYS A 91 -7.10 16.59 14.58
N GLU A 92 -6.37 16.28 13.51
CA GLU A 92 -5.70 17.25 12.66
C GLU A 92 -6.75 18.15 12.00
N SER A 93 -6.44 19.45 11.91
CA SER A 93 -7.31 20.43 11.29
C SER A 93 -6.50 21.51 10.59
N GLY A 94 -7.06 22.07 9.52
CA GLY A 94 -6.47 23.17 8.76
C GLY A 94 -6.25 22.82 7.30
N ASP A 95 -5.69 23.79 6.59
CA ASP A 95 -5.45 23.73 5.15
C ASP A 95 -3.97 23.41 4.88
N PHE A 96 -3.75 22.35 4.10
CA PHE A 96 -2.44 21.82 3.76
C PHE A 96 -2.29 21.77 2.25
N LEU A 97 -1.08 22.07 1.78
CA LEU A 97 -0.73 21.91 0.37
C LEU A 97 0.19 20.69 0.24
N ALA A 98 -0.16 19.78 -0.65
CA ALA A 98 0.71 18.67 -1.04
C ALA A 98 1.14 18.83 -2.49
N LEU A 99 2.46 18.84 -2.71
CA LEU A 99 3.08 18.80 -4.02
C LEU A 99 3.63 17.40 -4.26
N ASP A 100 3.16 16.75 -5.31
CA ASP A 100 3.66 15.45 -5.74
C ASP A 100 4.37 15.58 -7.08
N LEU A 101 5.68 15.35 -7.05
CA LEU A 101 6.58 15.51 -8.19
C LEU A 101 6.85 14.14 -8.79
N GLY A 102 6.06 13.81 -9.82
CA GLY A 102 6.30 12.65 -10.68
C GLY A 102 7.27 12.98 -11.82
N GLY A 103 7.59 11.99 -12.64
CA GLY A 103 8.53 12.16 -13.76
C GLY A 103 7.99 13.02 -14.92
N THR A 104 6.73 12.83 -15.32
CA THR A 104 6.13 13.52 -16.48
C THR A 104 5.07 14.56 -16.09
N ASN A 105 4.47 14.38 -14.92
CA ASN A 105 3.46 15.28 -14.38
C ASN A 105 3.77 15.55 -12.92
N PHE A 106 3.42 16.73 -12.46
CA PHE A 106 3.34 17.03 -11.05
C PHE A 106 1.92 17.40 -10.66
N ARG A 107 1.57 17.14 -9.40
CA ARG A 107 0.24 17.36 -8.86
C ARG A 107 0.34 18.32 -7.69
N VAL A 108 -0.59 19.27 -7.65
CA VAL A 108 -0.80 20.15 -6.50
C VAL A 108 -2.15 19.79 -5.90
N LEU A 109 -2.18 19.51 -4.60
CA LEU A 109 -3.41 19.19 -3.85
C LEU A 109 -3.57 20.18 -2.69
N LEU A 110 -4.72 20.86 -2.63
CA LEU A 110 -5.20 21.51 -1.43
C LEU A 110 -6.01 20.49 -0.63
N ILE A 111 -5.59 20.28 0.61
CA ILE A 111 -6.17 19.32 1.54
C ILE A 111 -6.71 20.10 2.73
N ARG A 112 -8.01 20.02 2.98
CA ARG A 112 -8.65 20.62 4.15
C ARG A 112 -9.03 19.54 5.13
N LEU A 113 -8.44 19.59 6.32
CA LEU A 113 -8.71 18.64 7.39
C LEU A 113 -9.65 19.24 8.43
N HIS A 114 -10.66 18.46 8.81
CA HIS A 114 -11.57 18.75 9.90
C HIS A 114 -11.72 17.51 10.80
N GLY A 115 -10.67 17.23 11.56
CA GLY A 115 -10.59 16.04 12.39
C GLY A 115 -10.46 14.77 11.54
N ARG A 116 -11.56 14.02 11.41
CA ARG A 116 -11.60 12.78 10.62
C ARG A 116 -12.07 12.99 9.18
N GLU A 117 -12.59 14.18 8.89
CA GLU A 117 -13.03 14.54 7.55
C GLU A 117 -11.89 15.21 6.78
N ALA A 118 -11.78 14.88 5.50
CA ALA A 118 -10.79 15.43 4.60
C ALA A 118 -11.44 15.79 3.27
N GLU A 119 -11.32 17.06 2.86
CA GLU A 119 -11.65 17.51 1.52
C GLU A 119 -10.36 17.69 0.73
N MET A 120 -10.33 17.21 -0.51
CA MET A 120 -9.16 17.33 -1.39
C MET A 120 -9.58 17.91 -2.72
N SER A 121 -8.93 19.00 -3.14
CA SER A 121 -9.05 19.58 -4.48
C SER A 121 -7.65 19.69 -5.09
N GLY A 122 -7.54 19.52 -6.41
CA GLY A 122 -6.22 19.41 -7.00
C GLY A 122 -6.15 19.73 -8.48
N LYS A 123 -4.93 20.02 -8.92
CA LYS A 123 -4.62 20.25 -10.33
C LYS A 123 -3.34 19.50 -10.72
N ILE A 124 -3.36 18.98 -11.95
CA ILE A 124 -2.24 18.26 -12.54
C ILE A 124 -1.61 19.16 -13.59
N PHE A 125 -0.28 19.19 -13.60
CA PHE A 125 0.52 19.95 -14.52
C PHE A 125 1.51 19.04 -15.23
N ARG A 126 1.66 19.23 -16.54
CA ARG A 126 2.64 18.49 -17.33
C ARG A 126 4.01 19.15 -17.20
N VAL A 127 5.05 18.36 -16.95
CA VAL A 127 6.43 18.85 -16.91
C VAL A 127 6.94 18.98 -18.36
N PRO A 128 7.41 20.16 -18.79
CA PRO A 128 8.07 20.32 -20.09
C PRO A 128 9.33 19.45 -20.23
N GLU A 129 9.59 18.93 -21.44
CA GLU A 129 10.71 18.01 -21.70
C GLU A 129 12.08 18.64 -21.41
N ASN A 130 12.22 19.95 -21.66
CA ASN A 130 13.44 20.70 -21.35
C ASN A 130 13.71 20.81 -19.84
N ILE A 131 12.68 20.72 -19.00
CA ILE A 131 12.82 20.67 -17.53
C ILE A 131 13.11 19.24 -17.09
N MET A 132 12.44 18.24 -17.67
CA MET A 132 12.68 16.81 -17.36
C MET A 132 14.13 16.39 -17.65
N ARG A 133 14.74 16.93 -18.69
CA ARG A 133 16.15 16.70 -19.07
C ARG A 133 17.10 17.81 -18.61
N GLY A 134 16.58 18.79 -17.88
CA GLY A 134 17.33 19.94 -17.41
C GLY A 134 18.18 19.64 -16.18
N THR A 135 18.83 20.66 -15.63
CA THR A 135 19.56 20.55 -14.36
C THR A 135 18.57 20.52 -13.19
N GLY A 136 19.02 20.00 -12.03
CA GLY A 136 18.22 20.04 -10.80
C GLY A 136 17.81 21.46 -10.39
N GLU A 137 18.62 22.47 -10.73
CA GLU A 137 18.31 23.89 -10.52
C GLU A 137 17.13 24.35 -11.37
N ALA A 138 17.07 23.96 -12.65
CA ALA A 138 15.96 24.30 -13.53
C ALA A 138 14.64 23.69 -13.05
N VAL A 139 14.68 22.47 -12.51
CA VAL A 139 13.53 21.82 -11.88
C VAL A 139 13.10 22.59 -10.62
N SER A 140 14.04 22.95 -9.75
CA SER A 140 13.78 23.68 -8.50
C SER A 140 13.18 25.08 -8.73
N GLN A 141 13.71 25.83 -9.71
CA GLN A 141 13.18 27.15 -10.09
C GLN A 141 11.76 27.06 -10.64
N SER A 142 11.49 26.03 -11.45
CA SER A 142 10.15 25.81 -12.01
C SER A 142 9.14 25.52 -10.89
N ILE A 143 9.50 24.67 -9.92
CA ILE A 143 8.65 24.35 -8.76
C ILE A 143 8.39 25.60 -7.92
N THR A 144 9.42 26.40 -7.61
CA THR A 144 9.28 27.64 -6.82
C THR A 144 8.33 28.64 -7.50
N LEU A 145 8.39 28.73 -8.83
CA LEU A 145 7.47 29.59 -9.59
C LEU A 145 6.03 29.07 -9.50
N PHE A 146 5.83 27.75 -9.58
CA PHE A 146 4.51 27.16 -9.39
C PHE A 146 4.00 27.38 -7.98
N ASP A 147 4.80 27.15 -6.94
CA ASP A 147 4.43 27.42 -5.55
C ASP A 147 3.97 28.87 -5.39
N SER A 148 4.69 29.85 -5.94
CA SER A 148 4.32 31.27 -5.86
C SER A 148 2.98 31.59 -6.53
N ILE A 149 2.70 31.03 -7.72
CA ILE A 149 1.45 31.28 -8.47
C ILE A 149 0.27 30.54 -7.83
N ILE A 150 0.50 29.31 -7.38
CA ILE A 150 -0.48 28.44 -6.73
C ILE A 150 -0.89 29.02 -5.37
N LEU A 151 0.08 29.42 -4.55
CA LEU A 151 -0.19 30.03 -3.24
C LEU A 151 -1.08 31.26 -3.40
N HIS A 152 -0.75 32.17 -4.32
CA HIS A 152 -1.54 33.37 -4.58
C HIS A 152 -2.93 33.12 -5.21
N SER A 153 -3.16 31.97 -5.85
CA SER A 153 -4.44 31.67 -6.51
C SER A 153 -5.36 30.73 -5.72
N ILE A 154 -4.83 30.02 -4.72
CA ILE A 154 -5.52 28.93 -4.01
C ILE A 154 -5.61 29.16 -2.49
N CYS A 155 -4.69 29.92 -1.87
CA CYS A 155 -4.65 30.09 -0.42
C CYS A 155 -4.26 31.54 -0.05
N ASP A 156 -5.19 32.33 0.49
CA ASP A 156 -4.92 33.67 1.04
C ASP A 156 -4.08 33.64 2.34
N CYS A 157 -3.68 32.45 2.81
CA CYS A 157 -3.04 32.20 4.09
C CYS A 157 -1.77 31.33 3.95
N TYR A 158 -0.93 31.34 4.98
CA TYR A 158 0.27 30.49 5.09
C TYR A 158 -0.10 29.00 5.18
N CYS A 159 -0.34 28.34 4.04
CA CYS A 159 -0.58 26.91 3.94
C CYS A 159 0.73 26.12 4.19
N VAL A 160 0.66 25.02 4.96
CA VAL A 160 1.82 24.11 5.17
C VAL A 160 2.05 23.28 3.91
N ILE A 161 3.25 23.37 3.33
CA ILE A 161 3.60 22.67 2.09
C ILE A 161 4.34 21.37 2.40
N THR A 162 3.88 20.26 1.82
CA THR A 162 4.53 18.95 1.88
C THR A 162 4.95 18.52 0.48
N TYR A 163 6.18 18.04 0.34
CA TYR A 163 6.71 17.54 -0.94
C TYR A 163 6.77 16.01 -0.93
N CYS A 164 6.21 15.38 -1.95
CA CYS A 164 6.39 13.98 -2.26
C CYS A 164 7.28 13.86 -3.50
N PHE A 165 8.44 13.23 -3.34
CA PHE A 165 9.34 12.90 -4.43
C PHE A 165 9.32 11.40 -4.62
N THR A 166 8.79 10.92 -5.74
CA THR A 166 8.97 9.52 -6.14
C THR A 166 10.29 9.40 -6.89
N SER A 167 11.28 8.72 -6.30
CA SER A 167 12.47 8.31 -7.03
C SER A 167 12.05 7.40 -8.19
N LEU A 168 12.44 7.78 -9.41
CA LEU A 168 12.65 6.86 -10.53
C LEU A 168 14.15 6.58 -10.63
#